data_AF-A0A6J4UUC5-F1
#
_entry.id   AF-A0A6J4UUC5-F1
#
_cell.length_a   1.000
_cell.length_b   1.000
_cell.length_c   1.000
_cell.angle_alpha   90.00
_cell.angle_beta   90.00
_cell.angle_gamma   90.00
#
_symmetry.space_group_name_H-M   'P 1'
#
loop_
_entity.id
_entity.type
_entity.pdbx_description
1 polymer ?
#
loop_
_entity_poly.entity_id
_entity_poly.type
_entity_poly.pdbx_seq_one_letter_code
_entity_poly.pdbx_strand_id
1 'polypeptide(L)'
;MAVRPRLRRQFCRTLVRMTSEDSLAAQTAPGNEDLDSPRFARVQGKLLHWFGGNRRDLPWRRSRDPYQILVSEVMLQQTQVDRVLPYYRAFLDRFPTAAALAAAPTADVIRTWSGLGYNRRAVNLQRTARYVVDEEDGVFPRDVDALRRLPGIGPYTAGAIACFAFEQDVAFIDTNMRRVLHRLFVGVDVPAPQVPDRTVIAIAERALPPGLGWDWNQGLIEFGALHCTSRKPACVVCPLQPECRAFPAIQGVLAAARATPRPRREPAFAGSNRFYRGRIIAALRDLPGGVQSSGIDLRSLGPLVRPDFRDEHVPWLSSVIDGLARDGLARIAEECPPYDAGTGEGGGSARVKVRLP
;
A
#
# COMPACT_ATOMS: atom_id res chain seq x y z
N MET A 1 -43.51 62.14 -29.56
CA MET A 1 -43.96 60.79 -29.14
C MET A 1 -42.75 60.02 -28.68
N ALA A 2 -42.54 59.93 -27.36
CA ALA A 2 -41.50 59.11 -26.74
C ALA A 2 -42.07 58.52 -25.44
N VAL A 3 -41.93 57.21 -25.30
CA VAL A 3 -42.60 56.33 -24.33
C VAL A 3 -41.88 56.39 -22.98
N ARG A 4 -42.64 56.61 -21.89
CA ARG A 4 -42.18 56.44 -20.49
C ARG A 4 -42.50 55.02 -20.01
N PRO A 5 -41.62 54.35 -19.23
CA PRO A 5 -41.88 52.99 -18.75
C PRO A 5 -42.69 52.97 -17.45
N ARG A 6 -43.51 51.91 -17.30
CA ARG A 6 -44.37 51.62 -16.15
C ARG A 6 -43.61 50.89 -15.04
N LEU A 7 -43.84 51.32 -13.80
CA LEU A 7 -43.61 50.60 -12.54
C LEU A 7 -44.30 49.23 -12.52
N ARG A 8 -43.67 48.20 -11.92
CA ARG A 8 -44.36 47.13 -11.16
C ARG A 8 -43.42 46.29 -10.26
N ARG A 9 -43.81 46.25 -8.98
CA ARG A 9 -43.82 45.13 -8.00
C ARG A 9 -42.52 44.66 -7.31
N GLN A 10 -42.25 45.32 -6.17
CA GLN A 10 -42.30 44.78 -4.80
C GLN A 10 -42.29 43.24 -4.62
N PHE A 11 -41.23 42.72 -3.99
CA PHE A 11 -41.26 41.48 -3.22
C PHE A 11 -40.53 41.68 -1.88
N CYS A 12 -41.24 41.30 -0.82
CA CYS A 12 -40.91 41.43 0.59
C CYS A 12 -39.80 40.44 0.98
N ARG A 13 -38.71 40.90 1.62
CA ARG A 13 -37.73 40.03 2.29
C ARG A 13 -38.09 39.95 3.78
N THR A 14 -38.65 38.81 4.20
CA THR A 14 -38.86 38.48 5.60
C THR A 14 -37.53 38.11 6.24
N LEU A 15 -37.16 38.84 7.31
CA LEU A 15 -36.11 38.51 8.26
C LEU A 15 -36.40 37.16 8.94
N VAL A 16 -35.52 36.18 8.76
CA VAL A 16 -35.45 35.00 9.64
C VAL A 16 -34.40 35.30 10.71
N ARG A 17 -34.86 35.35 11.97
CA ARG A 17 -34.03 35.46 13.17
C ARG A 17 -33.12 34.23 13.27
N MET A 18 -31.81 34.44 13.31
CA MET A 18 -30.82 33.44 13.71
C MET A 18 -30.99 33.18 15.21
N THR A 19 -31.24 31.93 15.60
CA THR A 19 -31.20 31.47 16.99
C THR A 19 -29.76 31.18 17.41
N SER A 20 -29.47 31.35 18.70
CA SER A 20 -28.14 31.29 19.32
C SER A 20 -27.45 29.91 19.32
N GLU A 21 -28.07 28.89 18.72
CA GLU A 21 -27.52 27.53 18.63
C GLU A 21 -26.59 27.36 17.42
N ASP A 22 -26.81 28.09 16.32
CA ASP A 22 -25.95 28.04 15.13
C ASP A 22 -24.55 28.64 15.37
N SER A 23 -24.40 29.47 16.41
CA SER A 23 -23.14 30.13 16.77
C SER A 23 -22.17 29.23 17.54
N LEU A 24 -22.65 28.13 18.15
CA LEU A 24 -21.82 27.15 18.86
C LEU A 24 -21.29 26.05 17.92
N ALA A 25 -22.04 25.69 16.87
CA ALA A 25 -21.61 24.69 15.89
C ALA A 25 -20.54 25.23 14.91
N ALA A 26 -20.48 26.54 14.71
CA ALA A 26 -19.54 27.18 13.78
C ALA A 26 -18.09 27.31 14.32
N GLN A 27 -17.84 27.05 15.61
CA GLN A 27 -16.51 27.26 16.24
C GLN A 27 -15.55 26.07 16.14
N THR A 28 -15.91 24.96 15.50
CA THR A 28 -15.03 23.77 15.39
C THR A 28 -14.96 23.18 13.98
N ALA A 29 -14.78 24.03 12.96
CA ALA A 29 -14.32 23.53 11.66
C ALA A 29 -12.89 22.97 11.82
N PRO A 30 -12.55 21.78 11.29
CA PRO A 30 -11.22 21.14 11.45
C PRO A 30 -10.03 21.88 10.80
N GLY A 31 -10.21 23.11 10.33
CA GLY A 31 -9.23 23.84 9.52
C GLY A 31 -8.67 25.13 10.10
N ASN A 32 -9.17 25.61 11.25
CA ASN A 32 -8.90 26.98 11.73
C ASN A 32 -8.01 27.08 12.98
N GLU A 33 -7.41 25.99 13.46
CA GLU A 33 -6.32 26.13 14.44
C GLU A 33 -5.14 26.83 13.76
N ASP A 34 -4.47 27.74 14.45
CA ASP A 34 -3.25 28.40 13.97
C ASP A 34 -2.08 27.40 13.95
N LEU A 35 -1.13 27.56 13.02
CA LEU A 35 0.09 26.75 12.94
C LEU A 35 0.95 26.90 14.20
N ASP A 36 0.89 28.08 14.82
CA ASP A 36 1.59 28.41 16.05
C ASP A 36 0.83 27.98 17.31
N SER A 37 -0.25 27.21 17.16
CA SER A 37 -0.98 26.71 18.33
C SER A 37 -0.03 25.89 19.21
N PRO A 38 0.12 26.24 20.51
CA PRO A 38 0.98 25.51 21.45
C PRO A 38 0.68 24.01 21.54
N ARG A 39 -0.50 23.61 21.06
CA ARG A 39 -0.92 22.22 20.93
C ARG A 39 -0.06 21.42 19.95
N PHE A 40 0.29 21.94 18.78
CA PHE A 40 1.12 21.22 17.81
C PHE A 40 2.49 20.90 18.40
N ALA A 41 3.15 21.90 19.00
CA ALA A 41 4.43 21.72 19.69
C ALA A 41 4.37 20.67 20.80
N ARG A 42 3.29 20.65 21.61
CA ARG A 42 3.11 19.62 22.65
C ARG A 42 2.93 18.22 22.04
N VAL A 43 2.15 18.08 20.97
CA VAL A 43 1.97 16.79 20.29
C VAL A 43 3.30 16.32 19.69
N GLN A 44 4.04 17.20 19.02
CA GLN A 44 5.37 16.94 18.46
C GLN A 44 6.32 16.42 19.56
N GLY A 45 6.51 17.19 20.63
CA GLY A 45 7.40 16.81 21.73
C GLY A 45 7.03 15.50 22.39
N LYS A 46 5.73 15.28 22.68
CA LYS A 46 5.24 14.04 23.30
C LYS A 46 5.42 12.81 22.40
N LEU A 47 5.14 12.92 21.10
CA LEU A 47 5.30 11.81 20.16
C LEU A 47 6.78 11.47 19.95
N LEU A 48 7.63 12.48 19.75
CA LEU A 48 9.07 12.30 19.55
C LEU A 48 9.73 11.70 20.80
N HIS A 49 9.36 12.17 22.00
CA HIS A 49 9.82 11.59 23.26
C HIS A 49 9.39 10.12 23.39
N TRP A 50 8.12 9.82 23.11
CA TRP A 50 7.64 8.43 23.11
C TRP A 50 8.41 7.58 22.10
N PHE A 51 8.62 8.07 20.88
CA PHE A 51 9.33 7.32 19.85
C PHE A 51 10.78 7.03 20.25
N GLY A 52 11.48 8.00 20.84
CA GLY A 52 12.85 7.82 21.35
C GLY A 52 12.98 6.66 22.36
N GLY A 53 11.97 6.46 23.21
CA GLY A 53 11.96 5.37 24.19
C GLY A 53 11.31 4.06 23.74
N ASN A 54 10.53 4.05 22.65
CA ASN A 54 9.68 2.91 22.27
C ASN A 54 9.93 2.37 20.86
N ARG A 55 10.79 3.01 20.05
CA ARG A 55 11.04 2.57 18.67
C ARG A 55 11.64 1.16 18.63
N ARG A 56 11.07 0.30 17.78
CA ARG A 56 11.69 -0.98 17.42
C ARG A 56 12.94 -0.75 16.61
N ASP A 57 13.94 -1.55 16.90
CA ASP A 57 15.16 -1.65 16.12
C ASP A 57 14.92 -2.50 14.86
N LEU A 58 14.86 -1.83 13.71
CA LEU A 58 14.54 -2.43 12.42
C LEU A 58 15.67 -2.17 11.43
N PRO A 59 16.09 -3.14 10.62
CA PRO A 59 17.29 -3.01 9.79
C PRO A 59 17.20 -1.85 8.79
N TRP A 60 16.03 -1.65 8.18
CA TRP A 60 15.79 -0.52 7.26
C TRP A 60 15.86 0.85 7.94
N ARG A 61 15.63 0.96 9.27
CA ARG A 61 15.78 2.24 9.99
C ARG A 61 17.24 2.66 10.18
N ARG A 62 18.20 1.76 9.92
CA ARG A 62 19.64 2.03 10.02
C ARG A 62 20.26 2.41 8.68
N SER A 63 19.49 2.34 7.59
CA SER A 63 19.94 2.65 6.24
C SER A 63 19.36 3.97 5.77
N ARG A 64 20.11 4.69 4.94
CA ARG A 64 19.66 5.86 4.16
C ARG A 64 19.73 5.56 2.65
N ASP A 65 20.01 4.32 2.28
CA ASP A 65 20.06 3.90 0.89
C ASP A 65 18.62 3.83 0.32
N PRO A 66 18.26 4.64 -0.69
CA PRO A 66 16.92 4.68 -1.25
C PRO A 66 16.47 3.34 -1.83
N TYR A 67 17.40 2.51 -2.34
CA TYR A 67 17.08 1.16 -2.79
C TYR A 67 16.63 0.28 -1.62
N GLN A 68 17.40 0.27 -0.53
CA GLN A 68 17.09 -0.53 0.66
C GLN A 68 15.80 -0.07 1.34
N ILE A 69 15.55 1.24 1.39
CA ILE A 69 14.29 1.80 1.89
C ILE A 69 13.12 1.36 1.00
N LEU A 70 13.25 1.49 -0.33
CA LEU A 70 12.23 1.04 -1.27
C LEU A 70 11.91 -0.45 -1.10
N VAL A 71 12.92 -1.31 -0.95
CA VAL A 71 12.73 -2.75 -0.70
C VAL A 71 11.90 -2.97 0.55
N SER A 72 12.23 -2.32 1.67
CA SER A 72 11.45 -2.46 2.91
C SER A 72 10.02 -1.94 2.77
N GLU A 73 9.83 -0.76 2.17
CA GLU A 73 8.51 -0.15 2.02
C GLU A 73 7.59 -1.01 1.14
N VAL A 74 8.12 -1.56 0.04
CA VAL A 74 7.36 -2.49 -0.81
C VAL A 74 7.03 -3.78 -0.06
N MET A 75 7.96 -4.35 0.71
CA MET A 75 7.69 -5.56 1.50
C MET A 75 6.64 -5.33 2.60
N LEU A 76 6.67 -4.18 3.28
CA LEU A 76 5.75 -3.84 4.37
C LEU A 76 4.31 -3.57 3.91
N GLN A 77 4.07 -3.39 2.60
CA GLN A 77 2.71 -3.33 2.05
C GLN A 77 1.93 -4.61 2.38
N GLN A 78 0.90 -4.48 3.20
CA GLN A 78 0.02 -5.59 3.61
C GLN A 78 0.75 -6.80 4.23
N THR A 79 1.96 -6.60 4.77
CA THR A 79 2.77 -7.67 5.38
C THR A 79 3.30 -7.20 6.73
N GLN A 80 3.18 -8.05 7.75
CA GLN A 80 3.62 -7.72 9.10
C GLN A 80 5.15 -7.67 9.21
N VAL A 81 5.67 -6.80 10.07
CA VAL A 81 7.11 -6.55 10.28
C VAL A 81 7.87 -7.86 10.53
N ASP A 82 7.40 -8.69 11.46
CA ASP A 82 8.09 -9.94 11.85
C ASP A 82 8.23 -10.92 10.68
N ARG A 83 7.25 -10.92 9.77
CA ARG A 83 7.31 -11.72 8.55
C ARG A 83 8.28 -11.13 7.52
N VAL A 84 8.43 -9.80 7.47
CA VAL A 84 9.32 -9.13 6.50
C VAL A 84 10.79 -9.30 6.86
N LEU A 85 11.15 -9.28 8.16
CA LEU A 85 12.55 -9.31 8.62
C LEU A 85 13.46 -10.37 7.95
N PRO A 86 13.11 -11.67 7.91
CA PRO A 86 13.98 -12.67 7.28
C PRO A 86 14.06 -12.51 5.76
N TYR A 87 12.98 -12.06 5.11
CA TYR A 87 12.95 -11.87 3.65
C TYR A 87 13.74 -10.63 3.23
N TYR A 88 13.65 -9.55 4.00
CA TYR A 88 14.42 -8.34 3.74
C TYR A 88 15.92 -8.62 3.68
N ARG A 89 16.43 -9.39 4.67
CA ARG A 89 17.83 -9.81 4.72
C ARG A 89 18.21 -10.67 3.52
N ALA A 90 17.50 -11.78 3.32
CA ALA A 90 17.78 -12.71 2.20
C ALA A 90 17.68 -12.04 0.82
N PHE A 91 16.75 -11.08 0.66
CA PHE A 91 16.58 -10.35 -0.58
C PHE A 91 17.75 -9.41 -0.86
N LEU A 92 18.20 -8.64 0.14
CA LEU A 92 19.36 -7.75 -0.02
C LEU A 92 20.68 -8.51 -0.10
N ASP A 93 20.81 -9.68 0.52
CA ASP A 93 21.97 -10.56 0.34
C ASP A 93 22.08 -11.04 -1.12
N ARG A 94 20.94 -11.35 -1.76
CA ARG A 94 20.90 -11.80 -3.15
C ARG A 94 20.96 -10.65 -4.15
N PHE A 95 20.32 -9.53 -3.85
CA PHE A 95 20.23 -8.35 -4.71
C PHE A 95 20.65 -7.11 -3.89
N PRO A 96 21.97 -6.88 -3.73
CA PRO A 96 22.46 -5.83 -2.83
C PRO A 96 22.23 -4.40 -3.36
N THR A 97 22.01 -4.23 -4.66
CA THR A 97 21.81 -2.93 -5.30
C THR A 97 20.66 -2.94 -6.30
N ALA A 98 20.17 -1.74 -6.66
CA ALA A 98 19.18 -1.59 -7.73
C ALA A 98 19.69 -2.19 -9.05
N ALA A 99 20.97 -1.99 -9.39
CA ALA A 99 21.59 -2.60 -10.57
C ALA A 99 21.58 -4.14 -10.52
N ALA A 100 21.92 -4.74 -9.38
CA ALA A 100 21.87 -6.19 -9.20
C ALA A 100 20.44 -6.74 -9.37
N LEU A 101 19.44 -6.04 -8.85
CA LEU A 101 18.04 -6.41 -9.02
C LEU A 101 17.57 -6.24 -10.48
N ALA A 102 17.98 -5.16 -11.14
CA ALA A 102 17.60 -4.85 -12.52
C ALA A 102 18.10 -5.93 -13.50
N ALA A 103 19.36 -6.35 -13.33
CA ALA A 103 20.01 -7.36 -14.16
C ALA A 103 19.55 -8.81 -13.88
N ALA A 104 18.94 -9.06 -12.71
CA ALA A 104 18.54 -10.41 -12.34
C ALA A 104 17.42 -11.00 -13.24
N PRO A 105 17.43 -12.32 -13.51
CA PRO A 105 16.28 -12.99 -14.11
C PRO A 105 15.03 -12.79 -13.25
N THR A 106 13.89 -12.46 -13.87
CA THR A 106 12.64 -12.20 -13.13
C THR A 106 12.19 -13.44 -12.34
N ALA A 107 12.41 -14.65 -12.85
CA ALA A 107 12.23 -15.89 -12.10
C ALA A 107 13.01 -15.94 -10.77
N ASP A 108 14.25 -15.45 -10.70
CA ASP A 108 15.05 -15.40 -9.46
C ASP A 108 14.47 -14.43 -8.45
N VAL A 109 13.96 -13.28 -8.92
CA VAL A 109 13.29 -12.29 -8.06
C VAL A 109 12.01 -12.88 -7.47
N ILE A 110 11.19 -13.55 -8.29
CA ILE A 110 9.97 -14.23 -7.82
C ILE A 110 10.29 -15.34 -6.82
N ARG A 111 11.36 -16.11 -7.07
CA ARG A 111 11.85 -17.16 -6.15
C ARG A 111 12.21 -16.58 -4.78
N THR A 112 13.01 -15.52 -4.77
CA THR A 112 13.49 -14.88 -3.53
C THR A 112 12.34 -14.21 -2.75
N TRP A 113 11.31 -13.74 -3.44
CA TRP A 113 10.10 -13.16 -2.82
C TRP A 113 9.10 -14.20 -2.30
N SER A 114 9.25 -15.47 -2.69
CA SER A 114 8.25 -16.51 -2.48
C SER A 114 7.95 -16.72 -1.00
N GLY A 115 6.68 -16.64 -0.62
CA GLY A 115 6.24 -16.76 0.77
C GLY A 115 5.92 -15.42 1.45
N LEU A 116 6.22 -14.27 0.84
CA LEU A 116 5.68 -12.97 1.28
C LEU A 116 4.25 -12.71 0.78
N GLY A 117 3.85 -13.36 -0.30
CA GLY A 117 2.59 -13.10 -0.99
C GLY A 117 2.63 -11.83 -1.85
N TYR A 118 1.61 -11.65 -2.68
CA TYR A 118 1.51 -10.55 -3.65
C TYR A 118 2.75 -10.42 -4.54
N ASN A 119 3.12 -11.50 -5.25
CA ASN A 119 4.35 -11.58 -6.06
C ASN A 119 4.51 -10.47 -7.11
N ARG A 120 3.40 -9.84 -7.55
CA ARG A 120 3.44 -8.67 -8.44
C ARG A 120 4.26 -7.52 -7.86
N ARG A 121 4.31 -7.37 -6.53
CA ARG A 121 5.17 -6.38 -5.87
C ARG A 121 6.65 -6.58 -6.20
N ALA A 122 7.12 -7.83 -6.26
CA ALA A 122 8.51 -8.15 -6.60
C ALA A 122 8.84 -7.75 -8.04
N VAL A 123 7.93 -8.05 -8.98
CA VAL A 123 8.10 -7.70 -10.40
C VAL A 123 8.04 -6.19 -10.59
N ASN A 124 7.12 -5.50 -9.92
CA ASN A 124 7.06 -4.04 -9.95
C ASN A 124 8.33 -3.40 -9.36
N LEU A 125 8.82 -3.91 -8.24
CA LEU A 125 10.08 -3.46 -7.62
C LEU A 125 11.26 -3.63 -8.57
N GLN A 126 11.35 -4.77 -9.28
CA GLN A 126 12.36 -4.97 -10.30
C GLN A 126 12.20 -4.00 -11.48
N ARG A 127 10.96 -3.73 -11.92
CA ARG A 127 10.70 -2.72 -12.96
C ARG A 127 11.16 -1.32 -12.51
N THR A 128 10.92 -0.94 -11.26
CA THR A 128 11.45 0.30 -10.70
C THR A 128 12.96 0.32 -10.75
N ALA A 129 13.61 -0.77 -10.34
CA ALA A 129 15.07 -0.85 -10.35
C ALA A 129 15.66 -0.73 -11.76
N ARG A 130 15.04 -1.37 -12.76
CA ARG A 130 15.43 -1.21 -14.18
C ARG A 130 15.28 0.23 -14.64
N TYR A 131 14.13 0.85 -14.37
CA TYR A 131 13.90 2.25 -14.72
C TYR A 131 14.96 3.18 -14.10
N VAL A 132 15.30 2.98 -12.82
CA VAL A 132 16.34 3.79 -12.16
C VAL A 132 17.70 3.60 -12.82
N VAL A 133 18.05 2.38 -13.22
CA VAL A 133 19.34 2.11 -13.90
C VAL A 133 19.37 2.69 -15.31
N ASP A 134 18.28 2.53 -16.06
CA ASP A 134 18.24 2.83 -17.49
C ASP A 134 17.93 4.30 -17.77
N GLU A 135 17.06 4.93 -16.97
CA GLU A 135 16.51 6.28 -17.23
C GLU A 135 17.02 7.34 -16.23
N GLU A 136 17.52 6.93 -15.05
CA GLU A 136 18.01 7.83 -14.00
C GLU A 136 19.51 7.58 -13.68
N ASP A 137 20.24 6.93 -14.60
CA ASP A 137 21.68 6.62 -14.50
C ASP A 137 22.09 5.89 -13.19
N GLY A 138 21.19 5.06 -12.66
CA GLY A 138 21.38 4.32 -11.41
C GLY A 138 21.18 5.14 -10.14
N VAL A 139 20.77 6.41 -10.24
CA VAL A 139 20.60 7.33 -9.11
C VAL A 139 19.12 7.56 -8.85
N PHE A 140 18.65 7.29 -7.63
CA PHE A 140 17.28 7.61 -7.27
C PHE A 140 17.07 9.14 -7.24
N PRO A 141 15.99 9.66 -7.85
CA PRO A 141 15.69 11.07 -7.77
C PRO A 141 15.33 11.47 -6.34
N ARG A 142 15.71 12.69 -5.94
CA ARG A 142 15.41 13.24 -4.61
C ARG A 142 14.06 13.94 -4.56
N ASP A 143 13.57 14.43 -5.69
CA ASP A 143 12.30 15.14 -5.79
C ASP A 143 11.12 14.16 -5.64
N VAL A 144 10.12 14.54 -4.85
CA VAL A 144 8.94 13.69 -4.59
C VAL A 144 8.16 13.43 -5.88
N ASP A 145 7.98 14.44 -6.73
CA ASP A 145 7.22 14.26 -7.97
C ASP A 145 7.98 13.41 -8.99
N ALA A 146 9.31 13.48 -9.00
CA ALA A 146 10.16 12.54 -9.74
C ALA A 146 10.06 11.11 -9.21
N LEU A 147 10.13 10.91 -7.89
CA LEU A 147 9.93 9.60 -7.27
C LEU A 147 8.56 9.01 -7.62
N ARG A 148 7.51 9.83 -7.71
CA ARG A 148 6.15 9.39 -8.10
C ARG A 148 6.03 8.96 -9.57
N ARG A 149 6.95 9.37 -10.45
CA ARG A 149 6.99 8.91 -11.85
C ARG A 149 7.56 7.51 -11.99
N LEU A 150 8.30 7.03 -10.99
CA LEU A 150 8.88 5.71 -11.00
C LEU A 150 7.78 4.62 -11.07
N PRO A 151 7.99 3.53 -11.84
CA PRO A 151 7.00 2.47 -12.00
C PRO A 151 6.55 1.88 -10.66
N GLY A 152 5.24 1.87 -10.39
CA GLY A 152 4.68 1.27 -9.18
C GLY A 152 4.86 2.07 -7.89
N ILE A 153 5.41 3.29 -7.97
CA ILE A 153 5.61 4.16 -6.81
C ILE A 153 4.43 5.13 -6.67
N GLY A 154 3.65 4.94 -5.61
CA GLY A 154 2.53 5.83 -5.26
C GLY A 154 2.95 7.00 -4.36
N PRO A 155 2.00 7.90 -4.01
CA PRO A 155 2.27 9.07 -3.16
C PRO A 155 2.92 8.71 -1.82
N TYR A 156 2.43 7.64 -1.17
CA TYR A 156 3.01 7.14 0.09
C TYR A 156 4.48 6.76 -0.09
N THR A 157 4.78 5.87 -1.04
CA THR A 157 6.14 5.33 -1.21
C THR A 157 7.12 6.42 -1.65
N ALA A 158 6.70 7.36 -2.49
CA ALA A 158 7.54 8.50 -2.87
C ALA A 158 7.88 9.38 -1.66
N GLY A 159 6.88 9.75 -0.85
CA GLY A 159 7.10 10.51 0.39
C GLY A 159 7.98 9.74 1.39
N ALA A 160 7.77 8.44 1.52
CA ALA A 160 8.58 7.58 2.39
C ALA A 160 10.04 7.51 1.93
N ILE A 161 10.32 7.40 0.63
CA ILE A 161 11.70 7.43 0.12
C ILE A 161 12.33 8.81 0.35
N ALA A 162 11.64 9.89 -0.03
CA ALA A 162 12.11 11.26 0.17
C ALA A 162 12.43 11.55 1.65
N CYS A 163 11.59 11.09 2.57
CA CYS A 163 11.80 11.27 3.99
C CYS A 163 12.86 10.33 4.57
N PHE A 164 12.78 9.02 4.31
CA PHE A 164 13.60 8.03 5.01
C PHE A 164 15.00 7.86 4.42
N ALA A 165 15.17 8.09 3.11
CA ALA A 165 16.47 8.01 2.44
C ALA A 165 17.15 9.38 2.33
N PHE A 166 16.39 10.43 2.02
CA PHE A 166 16.92 11.78 1.79
C PHE A 166 16.67 12.78 2.92
N GLU A 167 16.07 12.33 4.03
CA GLU A 167 15.81 13.12 5.24
C GLU A 167 15.06 14.43 4.97
N GLN A 168 14.20 14.43 3.95
CA GLN A 168 13.35 15.57 3.64
C GLN A 168 12.16 15.66 4.59
N ASP A 169 11.80 16.89 4.94
CA ASP A 169 10.56 17.19 5.66
C ASP A 169 9.38 17.15 4.68
N VAL A 170 8.93 15.93 4.39
CA VAL A 170 7.76 15.69 3.53
C VAL A 170 6.66 14.98 4.31
N ALA A 171 5.44 15.43 4.10
CA ALA A 171 4.26 14.80 4.66
C ALA A 171 3.71 13.75 3.70
N PHE A 172 3.44 12.56 4.24
CA PHE A 172 2.73 11.48 3.58
C PHE A 172 1.96 10.70 4.64
N ILE A 173 1.04 9.84 4.23
CA ILE A 173 0.24 9.05 5.19
C ILE A 173 0.11 7.59 4.74
N ASP A 174 0.34 6.68 5.69
CA ASP A 174 -0.18 5.31 5.62
C ASP A 174 -1.46 5.19 6.46
N THR A 175 -1.98 3.97 6.58
CA THR A 175 -3.17 3.70 7.41
C THR A 175 -2.95 3.93 8.91
N ASN A 176 -1.71 3.82 9.42
CA ASN A 176 -1.37 4.06 10.82
C ASN A 176 -1.30 5.55 11.12
N MET A 177 -0.54 6.31 10.33
CA MET A 177 -0.42 7.76 10.37
C MET A 177 -1.80 8.39 10.22
N ARG A 178 -2.57 7.98 9.20
CA ARG A 178 -3.93 8.47 8.96
C ARG A 178 -4.80 8.34 10.21
N ARG A 179 -4.79 7.17 10.85
CA ARG A 179 -5.57 6.90 12.06
C ARG A 179 -5.11 7.76 13.23
N VAL A 180 -3.79 7.86 13.46
CA VAL A 180 -3.23 8.67 14.55
C VAL A 180 -3.61 10.14 14.35
N LEU A 181 -3.32 10.70 13.17
CA LEU A 181 -3.60 12.10 12.86
C LEU A 181 -5.10 12.41 12.89
N HIS A 182 -5.94 11.53 12.34
CA HIS A 182 -7.39 11.70 12.40
C HIS A 182 -7.88 11.71 13.85
N ARG A 183 -7.48 10.74 14.67
CA ARG A 183 -7.90 10.67 16.09
C ARG A 183 -7.41 11.87 16.90
N LEU A 184 -6.18 12.31 16.66
CA LEU A 184 -5.61 13.46 17.36
C LEU A 184 -6.31 14.76 16.97
N PHE A 185 -6.42 15.06 15.67
CA PHE A 185 -6.77 16.39 15.19
C PHE A 185 -8.19 16.55 14.66
N VAL A 186 -8.88 15.46 14.32
CA VAL A 186 -10.25 15.50 13.80
C VAL A 186 -11.23 14.96 14.84
N GLY A 187 -10.95 13.78 15.39
CA GLY A 187 -11.84 13.07 16.31
C GLY A 187 -12.01 11.60 15.92
N VAL A 188 -13.13 11.01 16.31
CA VAL A 188 -13.41 9.57 16.11
C VAL A 188 -13.41 9.21 14.61
N ASP A 189 -12.70 8.14 14.25
CA ASP A 189 -12.47 7.66 12.88
C ASP A 189 -13.27 6.40 12.51
N VAL A 190 -14.23 6.02 13.36
CA VAL A 190 -15.03 4.79 13.26
C VAL A 190 -16.53 5.11 13.36
N PRO A 191 -17.41 4.35 12.67
CA PRO A 191 -17.13 3.16 11.86
C PRO A 191 -16.46 3.45 10.52
N ALA A 192 -16.47 4.72 10.08
CA ALA A 192 -15.79 5.18 8.88
C ALA A 192 -15.07 6.51 9.15
N PRO A 193 -13.99 6.82 8.41
CA PRO A 193 -13.33 8.11 8.49
C PRO A 193 -14.28 9.24 8.15
N GLN A 194 -14.20 10.34 8.90
CA GLN A 194 -15.11 11.49 8.75
C GLN A 194 -14.62 12.50 7.71
N VAL A 195 -13.31 12.51 7.41
CA VAL A 195 -12.69 13.44 6.46
C VAL A 195 -11.85 12.71 5.40
N PRO A 196 -11.73 13.25 4.18
CA PRO A 196 -10.94 12.66 3.11
C PRO A 196 -9.42 12.70 3.40
N ASP A 197 -8.63 11.90 2.67
CA ASP A 197 -7.17 11.84 2.81
C ASP A 197 -6.49 13.20 2.66
N ARG A 198 -6.94 14.03 1.71
CA ARG A 198 -6.39 15.39 1.51
C ARG A 198 -6.41 16.25 2.78
N THR A 199 -7.44 16.11 3.61
CA THR A 199 -7.55 16.87 4.86
C THR A 199 -6.57 16.36 5.90
N VAL A 200 -6.34 15.04 5.94
CA VAL A 200 -5.38 14.44 6.87
C VAL A 200 -3.93 14.69 6.43
N ILE A 201 -3.66 14.75 5.13
CA ILE A 201 -2.37 15.17 4.58
C ILE A 201 -2.08 16.62 4.95
N ALA A 202 -3.04 17.54 4.78
CA ALA A 202 -2.87 18.92 5.24
C ALA A 202 -2.57 18.99 6.75
N ILE A 203 -3.22 18.18 7.59
CA ILE A 203 -2.87 18.09 9.01
C ILE A 203 -1.44 17.56 9.21
N ALA A 204 -1.03 16.56 8.44
CA ALA A 204 0.32 15.99 8.50
C ALA A 204 1.39 17.04 8.14
N GLU A 205 1.19 17.81 7.08
CA GLU A 205 2.06 18.92 6.66
C GLU A 205 2.22 19.95 7.76
N ARG A 206 1.10 20.34 8.39
CA ARG A 206 1.08 21.31 9.47
C ARG A 206 1.72 20.78 10.77
N ALA A 207 1.61 19.49 11.03
CA ALA A 207 2.13 18.86 12.23
C ALA A 207 3.60 18.46 12.12
N LEU A 208 4.17 18.49 10.92
CA LEU A 208 5.55 18.11 10.64
C LEU A 208 6.53 19.14 11.24
N PRO A 209 7.35 18.76 12.23
CA PRO A 209 8.35 19.66 12.78
C PRO A 209 9.53 19.81 11.80
N PRO A 210 9.98 21.05 11.49
CA PRO A 210 11.13 21.27 10.62
C PRO A 210 12.41 20.59 11.14
N GLY A 211 13.16 19.97 10.24
CA GLY A 211 14.40 19.22 10.50
C GLY A 211 14.19 17.87 11.20
N LEU A 212 12.94 17.47 11.46
CA LEU A 212 12.60 16.28 12.24
C LEU A 212 11.65 15.34 11.49
N GLY A 213 11.52 15.48 10.17
CA GLY A 213 10.61 14.68 9.36
C GLY A 213 10.85 13.17 9.48
N TRP A 214 12.11 12.74 9.58
CA TRP A 214 12.44 11.32 9.73
C TRP A 214 11.86 10.74 11.03
N ASP A 215 12.17 11.34 12.19
CA ASP A 215 11.71 10.87 13.50
C ASP A 215 10.20 11.03 13.66
N TRP A 216 9.63 12.12 13.14
CA TRP A 216 8.21 12.39 13.20
C TRP A 216 7.39 11.35 12.42
N ASN A 217 7.74 11.11 11.16
CA ASN A 217 7.01 10.16 10.32
C ASN A 217 7.18 8.71 10.81
N GLN A 218 8.40 8.32 11.19
CA GLN A 218 8.65 7.01 11.83
C GLN A 218 7.88 6.88 13.15
N GLY A 219 7.85 7.95 13.94
CA GLY A 219 7.10 8.05 15.19
C GLY A 219 5.60 7.85 15.00
N LEU A 220 4.99 8.49 13.99
CA LEU A 220 3.57 8.32 13.69
C LEU A 220 3.23 6.88 13.27
N ILE A 221 4.05 6.28 12.40
CA ILE A 221 3.87 4.89 11.95
C ILE A 221 3.97 3.95 13.16
N GLU A 222 5.04 4.09 13.96
CA GLU A 222 5.30 3.25 15.13
C GLU A 222 4.21 3.39 16.19
N PHE A 223 3.79 4.63 16.47
CA PHE A 223 2.74 4.93 17.44
C PHE A 223 1.40 4.36 17.00
N GLY A 224 1.05 4.46 15.72
CA GLY A 224 -0.15 3.83 15.18
C GLY A 224 -0.08 2.30 15.27
N ALA A 225 1.09 1.70 15.01
CA ALA A 225 1.27 0.26 15.03
C ALA A 225 1.21 -0.34 16.45
N LEU A 226 1.82 0.33 17.44
CA LEU A 226 2.01 -0.22 18.79
C LEU A 226 1.03 0.34 19.83
N HIS A 227 0.68 1.63 19.73
CA HIS A 227 -0.04 2.34 20.80
C HIS A 227 -1.48 2.67 20.40
N CYS A 228 -1.66 3.44 19.33
CA CYS A 228 -2.95 3.85 18.80
C CYS A 228 -3.48 2.83 17.79
N THR A 229 -3.61 1.56 18.20
CA THR A 229 -4.07 0.49 17.32
C THR A 229 -5.52 0.67 16.88
N SER A 230 -5.92 0.05 15.77
CA SER A 230 -7.26 0.23 15.19
C SER A 230 -8.37 -0.23 16.13
N ARG A 231 -8.17 -1.35 16.84
CA ARG A 231 -9.20 -2.01 17.65
C ARG A 231 -9.09 -1.75 19.14
N LYS A 232 -7.89 -1.83 19.72
CA LYS A 232 -7.63 -1.74 21.17
C LYS A 232 -6.52 -0.70 21.43
N PRO A 233 -6.75 0.59 21.13
CA PRO A 233 -5.75 1.60 21.39
C PRO A 233 -5.49 1.71 22.90
N ALA A 234 -4.23 1.86 23.30
CA ALA A 234 -3.80 1.98 24.69
C ALA A 234 -4.05 3.40 25.24
N CYS A 235 -5.28 3.88 25.14
CA CYS A 235 -5.63 5.28 25.45
C CYS A 235 -5.37 5.66 26.91
N VAL A 236 -5.53 4.74 27.85
CA VAL A 236 -5.34 4.99 29.30
C VAL A 236 -3.91 5.46 29.59
N VAL A 237 -2.93 4.86 28.94
CA VAL A 237 -1.49 5.15 29.10
C VAL A 237 -0.93 5.98 27.93
N CYS A 238 -1.81 6.63 27.16
CA CYS A 238 -1.41 7.36 25.96
C CYS A 238 -0.82 8.74 26.31
N PRO A 239 0.45 9.04 25.96
CA PRO A 239 1.04 10.35 26.26
C PRO A 239 0.34 11.49 25.53
N LEU A 240 -0.29 11.20 24.37
CA LEU A 240 -1.05 12.16 23.57
C LEU A 240 -2.51 12.30 24.01
N GLN A 241 -2.95 11.56 25.03
CA GLN A 241 -4.33 11.57 25.51
C GLN A 241 -4.87 13.00 25.77
N PRO A 242 -4.14 13.91 26.46
CA PRO A 242 -4.67 15.25 26.77
C PRO A 242 -4.90 16.12 25.53
N GLU A 243 -4.21 15.82 24.43
CA GLU A 243 -4.32 16.58 23.18
C GLU A 243 -5.26 15.89 22.17
N CYS A 244 -5.79 14.70 22.48
CA CYS A 244 -6.46 13.85 21.51
C CYS A 244 -7.97 14.13 21.43
N ARG A 245 -8.44 14.69 20.31
CA ARG A 245 -9.88 14.99 20.12
C ARG A 245 -10.78 13.74 20.13
N ALA A 246 -10.25 12.58 19.76
CA ALA A 246 -11.01 11.33 19.83
C ALA A 246 -11.12 10.75 21.25
N PHE A 247 -10.19 11.07 22.15
CA PHE A 247 -10.10 10.39 23.45
C PHE A 247 -11.39 10.42 24.29
N PRO A 248 -12.14 11.56 24.39
CA PRO A 248 -13.36 11.62 25.18
C PRO A 248 -14.44 10.59 24.78
N ALA A 249 -14.43 10.09 23.54
CA ALA A 249 -15.47 9.20 23.02
C ALA A 249 -14.96 7.85 22.46
N ILE A 250 -13.69 7.75 22.05
CA ILE A 250 -13.21 6.64 21.20
C ILE A 250 -13.36 5.27 21.86
N GLN A 251 -13.15 5.15 23.18
CA GLN A 251 -13.26 3.86 23.88
C GLN A 251 -14.70 3.35 23.86
N GLY A 252 -15.68 4.22 24.10
CA GLY A 252 -17.10 3.88 24.02
C GLY A 252 -17.52 3.51 22.61
N VAL A 253 -17.12 4.30 21.60
CA VAL A 253 -17.45 4.02 20.20
C VAL A 253 -16.86 2.69 19.72
N LEU A 254 -15.59 2.40 20.06
CA LEU A 254 -14.96 1.13 19.69
C LEU A 254 -15.58 -0.08 20.40
N ALA A 255 -16.07 0.08 21.63
CA ALA A 255 -16.80 -0.97 22.34
C ALA A 255 -18.15 -1.26 21.64
N ALA A 256 -18.91 -0.21 21.30
CA ALA A 256 -20.19 -0.33 20.61
C ALA A 256 -20.05 -0.92 19.20
N ALA A 257 -19.05 -0.49 18.42
CA ALA A 257 -18.81 -0.98 17.07
C ALA A 257 -18.43 -2.48 17.00
N ARG A 258 -18.04 -3.10 18.11
CA ARG A 258 -17.83 -4.56 18.18
C ARG A 258 -19.12 -5.34 18.38
N ALA A 259 -20.15 -4.71 18.94
CA ALA A 259 -21.43 -5.33 19.22
C ALA A 259 -22.34 -5.39 17.98
N THR A 260 -22.08 -4.57 16.95
CA THR A 260 -22.84 -4.59 15.70
C THR A 260 -22.49 -5.82 14.84
N PRO A 261 -23.49 -6.49 14.21
CA PRO A 261 -23.25 -7.63 13.33
C PRO A 261 -22.31 -7.26 12.18
N ARG A 262 -21.25 -8.06 11.98
CA ARG A 262 -20.27 -7.79 10.92
C ARG A 262 -20.92 -7.87 9.53
N PRO A 263 -20.63 -6.94 8.60
CA PRO A 263 -20.90 -7.17 7.19
C PRO A 263 -20.15 -8.43 6.71
N ARG A 264 -20.70 -9.07 5.65
CA ARG A 264 -20.29 -10.37 5.09
C ARG A 264 -18.77 -10.58 5.13
N ARG A 265 -18.34 -11.73 5.70
CA ARG A 265 -16.95 -12.19 5.69
C ARG A 265 -16.38 -12.11 4.27
N GLU A 266 -15.16 -11.59 4.13
CA GLU A 266 -14.41 -11.76 2.88
C GLU A 266 -14.45 -13.24 2.44
N PRO A 267 -14.53 -13.53 1.13
CA PRO A 267 -14.49 -14.89 0.64
C PRO A 267 -13.29 -15.64 1.24
N ALA A 268 -13.48 -16.92 1.55
CA ALA A 268 -12.41 -17.76 2.06
C ALA A 268 -11.16 -17.63 1.18
N PHE A 269 -9.97 -17.61 1.81
CA PHE A 269 -8.72 -17.58 1.06
C PHE A 269 -8.62 -18.79 0.12
N ALA A 270 -8.88 -19.99 0.64
CA ALA A 270 -8.98 -21.20 -0.17
C ALA A 270 -10.09 -21.06 -1.23
N GLY A 271 -9.77 -21.40 -2.48
CA GLY A 271 -10.69 -21.30 -3.62
C GLY A 271 -10.76 -19.93 -4.29
N SER A 272 -10.15 -18.90 -3.72
CA SER A 272 -10.08 -17.57 -4.34
C SER A 272 -9.04 -17.49 -5.47
N ASN A 273 -9.18 -16.50 -6.37
CA ASN A 273 -8.20 -16.28 -7.45
C ASN A 273 -6.77 -16.07 -6.90
N ARG A 274 -6.61 -15.29 -5.82
CA ARG A 274 -5.30 -15.10 -5.14
C ARG A 274 -4.66 -16.40 -4.66
N PHE A 275 -5.47 -17.38 -4.24
CA PHE A 275 -5.00 -18.69 -3.80
C PHE A 275 -4.44 -19.51 -4.97
N TYR A 276 -5.21 -19.62 -6.06
CA TYR A 276 -4.76 -20.39 -7.23
C TYR A 276 -3.59 -19.75 -7.96
N ARG A 277 -3.54 -18.41 -8.05
CA ARG A 277 -2.36 -17.70 -8.56
C ARG A 277 -1.10 -18.01 -7.76
N GLY A 278 -1.21 -18.02 -6.43
CA GLY A 278 -0.11 -18.40 -5.55
C GLY A 278 0.35 -19.83 -5.78
N ARG A 279 -0.59 -20.78 -5.92
CA ARG A 279 -0.28 -22.19 -6.21
C ARG A 279 0.36 -22.39 -7.58
N ILE A 280 -0.08 -21.69 -8.62
CA ILE A 280 0.55 -21.74 -9.94
C ILE A 280 2.00 -21.29 -9.85
N ILE A 281 2.28 -20.15 -9.21
CA ILE A 281 3.65 -19.65 -9.05
C ILE A 281 4.50 -20.65 -8.25
N ALA A 282 3.97 -21.24 -7.18
CA ALA A 282 4.66 -22.27 -6.42
C ALA A 282 4.96 -23.51 -7.27
N ALA A 283 3.98 -24.01 -8.02
CA ALA A 283 4.16 -25.16 -8.91
C ALA A 283 5.22 -24.89 -9.98
N LEU A 284 5.17 -23.74 -10.66
CA LEU A 284 6.15 -23.37 -11.69
C LEU A 284 7.57 -23.21 -11.14
N ARG A 285 7.70 -22.73 -9.90
CA ARG A 285 8.98 -22.63 -9.19
C ARG A 285 9.57 -24.00 -8.88
N ASP A 286 8.73 -24.92 -8.43
CA ASP A 286 9.15 -26.23 -7.91
C ASP A 286 9.35 -27.27 -9.04
N LEU A 287 9.19 -26.87 -10.31
CA LEU A 287 9.50 -27.72 -11.46
C LEU A 287 10.99 -28.10 -11.51
N PRO A 288 11.35 -29.29 -12.00
CA PRO A 288 12.74 -29.65 -12.27
C PRO A 288 13.40 -28.68 -13.27
N GLY A 289 14.70 -28.41 -13.13
CA GLY A 289 15.40 -27.36 -13.88
C GLY A 289 15.22 -27.42 -15.41
N GLY A 290 15.25 -28.61 -16.02
CA GLY A 290 15.00 -28.76 -17.47
C GLY A 290 13.57 -28.38 -17.90
N VAL A 291 12.59 -28.55 -17.01
CA VAL A 291 11.17 -28.20 -17.24
C VAL A 291 10.90 -26.74 -16.92
N GLN A 292 11.69 -26.09 -16.05
CA GLN A 292 11.59 -24.65 -15.82
C GLN A 292 11.90 -23.84 -17.09
N SER A 293 12.89 -24.28 -17.87
CA SER A 293 13.27 -23.61 -19.12
C SER A 293 12.30 -23.90 -20.26
N SER A 294 11.78 -25.13 -20.38
CA SER A 294 10.88 -25.52 -21.49
C SER A 294 9.40 -25.22 -21.20
N GLY A 295 9.03 -25.07 -19.94
CA GLY A 295 7.64 -24.86 -19.49
C GLY A 295 6.84 -26.16 -19.37
N ILE A 296 5.74 -26.07 -18.63
CA ILE A 296 4.80 -27.17 -18.38
C ILE A 296 3.47 -26.91 -19.10
N ASP A 297 2.86 -27.95 -19.65
CA ASP A 297 1.54 -27.84 -20.27
C ASP A 297 0.43 -27.69 -19.21
N LEU A 298 -0.71 -27.11 -19.61
CA LEU A 298 -1.82 -26.84 -18.69
C LEU A 298 -2.40 -28.09 -18.03
N ARG A 299 -2.39 -29.24 -18.72
CA ARG A 299 -2.98 -30.48 -18.21
C ARG A 299 -2.08 -31.14 -17.17
N SER A 300 -0.77 -31.00 -17.30
CA SER A 300 0.21 -31.41 -16.30
C SER A 300 0.30 -30.42 -15.13
N LEU A 301 0.10 -29.12 -15.36
CA LEU A 301 0.12 -28.09 -14.32
C LEU A 301 -1.14 -28.15 -13.43
N GLY A 302 -2.30 -28.43 -14.02
CA GLY A 302 -3.59 -28.43 -13.33
C GLY A 302 -3.63 -29.25 -12.02
N PRO A 303 -3.22 -30.53 -12.02
CA PRO A 303 -3.18 -31.37 -10.82
C PRO A 303 -2.29 -30.83 -9.69
N LEU A 304 -1.19 -30.12 -10.02
CA LEU A 304 -0.30 -29.49 -9.04
C LEU A 304 -0.98 -28.29 -8.35
N VAL A 305 -1.91 -27.62 -9.04
CA VAL A 305 -2.60 -26.40 -8.61
C VAL A 305 -3.95 -26.68 -7.97
N ARG A 306 -4.61 -27.77 -8.38
CA ARG A 306 -5.96 -28.13 -7.93
C ARG A 306 -6.08 -29.67 -7.85
N PRO A 307 -6.36 -30.25 -6.66
CA PRO A 307 -6.40 -31.71 -6.50
C PRO A 307 -7.49 -32.40 -7.33
N ASP A 308 -8.63 -31.74 -7.56
CA ASP A 308 -9.76 -32.22 -8.35
C ASP A 308 -9.73 -31.69 -9.79
N PHE A 309 -8.54 -31.42 -10.34
CA PHE A 309 -8.39 -30.90 -11.69
C PHE A 309 -8.92 -31.87 -12.75
N ARG A 310 -9.59 -31.31 -13.76
CA ARG A 310 -10.25 -32.03 -14.86
C ARG A 310 -10.17 -31.16 -16.12
N ASP A 311 -10.37 -31.75 -17.28
CA ASP A 311 -10.27 -31.05 -18.57
C ASP A 311 -11.22 -29.85 -18.71
N GLU A 312 -12.40 -29.92 -18.09
CA GLU A 312 -13.35 -28.80 -18.01
C GLU A 312 -12.78 -27.54 -17.33
N HIS A 313 -11.73 -27.70 -16.52
CA HIS A 313 -11.06 -26.61 -15.82
C HIS A 313 -9.94 -25.95 -16.64
N VAL A 314 -9.58 -26.48 -17.81
CA VAL A 314 -8.50 -25.93 -18.65
C VAL A 314 -8.77 -24.47 -19.05
N PRO A 315 -9.98 -24.06 -19.51
CA PRO A 315 -10.25 -22.66 -19.85
C PRO A 315 -10.09 -21.71 -18.65
N TRP A 316 -10.51 -22.16 -17.46
CA TRP A 316 -10.32 -21.41 -16.22
C TRP A 316 -8.83 -21.25 -15.90
N LEU A 317 -8.05 -22.33 -15.96
CA LEU A 317 -6.63 -22.29 -15.66
C LEU A 317 -5.89 -21.38 -16.64
N SER A 318 -6.23 -21.44 -17.93
CA SER A 318 -5.72 -20.53 -18.96
C SER A 318 -5.99 -19.07 -18.58
N SER A 319 -7.24 -18.72 -18.22
CA SER A 319 -7.60 -17.35 -17.83
C SER A 319 -6.79 -16.84 -16.62
N VAL A 320 -6.54 -17.70 -15.63
CA VAL A 320 -5.70 -17.35 -14.47
C VAL A 320 -4.25 -17.10 -14.90
N ILE A 321 -3.72 -17.91 -15.80
CA ILE A 321 -2.36 -17.82 -16.34
C ILE A 321 -2.20 -16.58 -17.23
N ASP A 322 -3.18 -16.26 -18.06
CA ASP A 322 -3.18 -15.01 -18.84
C ASP A 322 -3.10 -13.80 -17.92
N GLY A 323 -3.82 -13.84 -16.80
CA GLY A 323 -3.72 -12.84 -15.74
C GLY A 323 -2.34 -12.79 -15.09
N LEU A 324 -1.65 -13.93 -14.94
CA LEU A 324 -0.28 -13.96 -14.42
C LEU A 324 0.71 -13.41 -15.46
N ALA A 325 0.53 -13.75 -16.74
CA ALA A 325 1.37 -13.28 -17.83
C ALA A 325 1.27 -11.76 -18.01
N ARG A 326 0.05 -11.20 -17.96
CA ARG A 326 -0.17 -9.73 -17.98
C ARG A 326 0.53 -9.02 -16.82
N ASP A 327 0.64 -9.67 -15.66
CA ASP A 327 1.33 -9.12 -14.49
C ASP A 327 2.85 -9.40 -14.51
N GLY A 328 3.38 -10.03 -15.56
CA GLY A 328 4.79 -10.39 -15.68
C GLY A 328 5.21 -11.48 -14.69
N LEU A 329 4.30 -12.36 -14.27
CA LEU A 329 4.52 -13.45 -13.32
C LEU A 329 4.60 -14.83 -13.97
N ALA A 330 4.28 -14.93 -15.26
CA ALA A 330 4.45 -16.14 -16.07
C ALA A 330 4.75 -15.76 -17.53
N ARG A 331 5.37 -16.66 -18.27
CA ARG A 331 5.45 -16.62 -19.74
C ARG A 331 4.67 -17.78 -20.33
N ILE A 332 3.93 -17.50 -21.38
CA ILE A 332 3.21 -18.47 -22.19
C ILE A 332 4.03 -18.67 -23.46
N ALA A 333 4.39 -19.92 -23.75
CA ALA A 333 5.05 -20.31 -24.98
C ALA A 333 4.12 -21.26 -25.74
N GLU A 334 3.82 -20.94 -27.00
CA GLU A 334 3.17 -21.87 -27.91
C GLU A 334 4.25 -22.69 -28.61
N GLU A 335 4.28 -24.00 -28.37
CA GLU A 335 4.98 -24.90 -29.29
C GLU A 335 4.05 -25.15 -30.49
N CYS A 336 4.42 -24.56 -31.64
CA CYS A 336 3.92 -25.03 -32.91
C CYS A 336 4.43 -26.47 -33.09
N PRO A 337 3.57 -27.46 -33.43
CA PRO A 337 4.06 -28.79 -33.74
C PRO A 337 5.14 -28.71 -34.81
N PRO A 338 6.23 -29.50 -34.75
CA PRO A 338 7.10 -29.65 -35.90
C PRO A 338 6.22 -30.05 -37.09
N TYR A 339 6.44 -29.38 -38.23
CA TYR A 339 5.71 -29.65 -39.46
C TYR A 339 6.12 -31.04 -39.95
N ASP A 340 5.44 -32.08 -39.46
CA ASP A 340 5.61 -33.44 -39.96
C ASP A 340 5.02 -33.50 -41.36
N ALA A 341 5.90 -33.41 -42.35
CA ALA A 341 5.60 -33.80 -43.71
C ALA A 341 5.34 -35.32 -43.72
N GLY A 342 4.07 -35.72 -43.67
CA GLY A 342 3.68 -37.09 -43.99
C GLY A 342 2.53 -37.65 -43.17
N THR A 343 1.35 -37.62 -43.78
CA THR A 343 0.25 -38.59 -43.60
C THR A 343 -0.36 -38.78 -42.21
N GLY A 344 -1.64 -38.40 -42.09
CA GLY A 344 -2.57 -39.04 -41.17
C GLY A 344 -3.24 -38.11 -40.16
N GLU A 345 -4.56 -38.07 -40.23
CA GLU A 345 -5.51 -37.36 -39.36
C GLU A 345 -5.08 -37.31 -37.89
N GLY A 346 -4.72 -36.11 -37.44
CA GLY A 346 -4.48 -35.81 -36.03
C GLY A 346 -4.31 -34.31 -35.86
N GLY A 347 -5.40 -33.61 -35.54
CA GLY A 347 -5.37 -32.18 -35.20
C GLY A 347 -4.52 -31.95 -33.95
N GLY A 348 -3.21 -31.78 -34.13
CA GLY A 348 -2.27 -31.43 -33.08
C GLY A 348 -2.54 -29.99 -32.62
N SER A 349 -3.46 -29.83 -31.67
CA SER A 349 -3.65 -28.55 -30.98
C SER A 349 -2.32 -28.11 -30.38
N ALA A 350 -1.86 -26.90 -30.73
CA ALA A 350 -0.64 -26.30 -30.21
C ALA A 350 -0.61 -26.45 -28.67
N ARG A 351 0.46 -27.06 -28.14
CA ARG A 351 0.57 -27.27 -26.69
C ARG A 351 1.08 -25.98 -26.07
N VAL A 352 0.17 -25.27 -25.41
CA VAL A 352 0.48 -24.09 -24.61
C VAL A 352 1.29 -24.53 -23.39
N LYS A 353 2.56 -24.10 -23.33
CA LYS A 353 3.45 -24.30 -22.19
C LYS A 353 3.60 -23.03 -21.37
N VAL A 354 3.78 -23.20 -20.06
CA VAL A 354 3.84 -22.09 -19.11
C VAL A 354 5.08 -22.25 -18.23
N ARG A 355 5.79 -21.14 -18.01
CA ARG A 355 6.99 -21.08 -17.16
C ARG A 355 7.08 -19.76 -16.41
N LEU A 356 8.01 -19.68 -15.45
CA LEU A 356 8.37 -18.39 -14.86
C LEU A 356 9.05 -17.48 -15.91
N PRO A 357 8.99 -16.14 -15.74
CA PRO A 357 9.49 -15.18 -16.72
C PRO A 357 11.02 -15.04 -16.79
#